data_AF-A0A7Y5E6D5-F1
#
_entry.id   AF-A0A7Y5E6D5-F1
#
_cell.length_a   1.000
_cell.length_b   1.000
_cell.length_c   1.000
_cell.angle_alpha   90.00
_cell.angle_beta   90.00
_cell.angle_gamma   90.00
#
_symmetry.space_group_name_H-M   'P 1'
#
loop_
_entity.id
_entity.type
_entity.pdbx_description
1 polymer ?
#
loop_
_entity_poly.entity_id
_entity_poly.type
_entity_poly.pdbx_seq_one_letter_code
_entity_poly.pdbx_strand_id
1 'polypeptide(L)'
;ENPKIYGAGLLSSIGESLNVLNKDVEKIPYTIEAADYNFDITEPQPQLFVTPDFKHLTTVLNEFADRMAVKKGGIEGLLKAIESKNIATCVLSSGLEVSGIFTDYLLHQNQLVYFKTTGPTALSYRKKIVTGHGKDYHNDGFSSPIGRINGTRKPPRLLSDNDLKEVGIDLGKKVDFTFESGLNVRGVYVSAVRIKSTLLLMSFNECTVKFNNKILFQPEWGTFDMAVGESIISAYNGPADPDGFGIDYVPPKEKTHKLYHNDLQNKLFGYYGEVRSIRETGTNIEKVPQIWHSLKNMDSGDWLLSVELAELLHQNNLYPETLNEIVSSLTRMKIENPSLKSLIEKGLLLI
;
A
#
# COMPACT_ATOMS: atom_id res chain seq x y z
N GLU A 1 -8.47 -29.94 -5.20
CA GLU A 1 -9.19 -30.64 -6.30
C GLU A 1 -10.47 -29.95 -6.78
N ASN A 2 -11.10 -29.03 -6.03
CA ASN A 2 -12.21 -28.21 -6.54
C ASN A 2 -12.07 -26.75 -6.03
N PRO A 3 -11.09 -25.99 -6.54
CA PRO A 3 -10.85 -24.63 -6.08
C PRO A 3 -12.07 -23.75 -6.34
N LYS A 4 -12.36 -22.85 -5.40
CA LYS A 4 -13.41 -21.84 -5.52
C LYS A 4 -12.78 -20.48 -5.76
N ILE A 5 -13.52 -19.59 -6.44
CA ILE A 5 -13.08 -18.22 -6.67
C ILE A 5 -13.33 -17.35 -5.44
N TYR A 6 -12.38 -16.47 -5.14
CA TYR A 6 -12.47 -15.49 -4.06
C TYR A 6 -11.94 -14.10 -4.47
N GLY A 7 -11.01 -14.05 -5.44
CA GLY A 7 -10.43 -12.78 -5.90
C GLY A 7 -11.49 -11.82 -6.45
N ALA A 8 -11.44 -10.56 -6.02
CA ALA A 8 -12.45 -9.56 -6.37
C ALA A 8 -12.57 -9.34 -7.89
N GLY A 9 -11.46 -9.31 -8.63
CA GLY A 9 -11.46 -9.18 -10.09
C GLY A 9 -12.17 -10.34 -10.79
N LEU A 10 -11.94 -11.57 -10.32
CA LEU A 10 -12.63 -12.74 -10.85
C LEU A 10 -14.12 -12.67 -10.55
N LEU A 11 -14.51 -12.33 -9.32
CA LEU A 11 -15.92 -12.26 -8.90
C LEU A 11 -16.72 -11.15 -9.61
N SER A 12 -16.08 -10.04 -10.00
CA SER A 12 -16.73 -8.92 -10.67
C SER A 12 -16.73 -9.05 -12.19
N SER A 13 -15.89 -9.92 -12.76
CA SER A 13 -15.79 -10.17 -14.20
C SER A 13 -16.41 -11.53 -14.56
N ILE A 14 -17.61 -11.53 -15.15
CA ILE A 14 -18.29 -12.75 -15.60
C ILE A 14 -17.42 -13.54 -16.60
N GLY A 15 -16.72 -12.83 -17.50
CA GLY A 15 -15.83 -13.45 -18.49
C GLY A 15 -14.64 -14.16 -17.84
N GLU A 16 -13.97 -13.52 -16.90
CA GLU A 16 -12.87 -14.14 -16.16
C GLU A 16 -13.35 -15.26 -15.24
N SER A 17 -14.44 -15.06 -14.51
CA SER A 17 -15.07 -16.07 -13.64
C SER A 17 -15.33 -17.41 -14.35
N LEU A 18 -15.70 -17.37 -15.63
CA LEU A 18 -15.90 -18.57 -16.43
C LEU A 18 -14.57 -19.13 -16.93
N ASN A 19 -13.67 -18.26 -17.40
CA ASN A 19 -12.38 -18.68 -17.96
C ASN A 19 -11.46 -19.34 -16.94
N VAL A 20 -11.53 -18.96 -15.66
CA VAL A 20 -10.69 -19.55 -14.61
C VAL A 20 -11.00 -21.02 -14.31
N LEU A 21 -12.20 -21.47 -14.68
CA LEU A 21 -12.60 -22.88 -14.59
C LEU A 21 -12.14 -23.71 -15.81
N ASN A 22 -11.69 -23.07 -16.88
CA ASN A 22 -11.14 -23.77 -18.04
C ASN A 22 -9.85 -24.50 -17.66
N LYS A 23 -9.58 -25.65 -18.29
CA LYS A 23 -8.38 -26.45 -18.03
C LYS A 23 -7.09 -25.75 -18.44
N ASP A 24 -7.18 -24.79 -19.35
CA ASP A 24 -6.03 -24.10 -19.95
C ASP A 24 -5.37 -23.08 -19.00
N VAL A 25 -6.07 -22.64 -17.94
CA VAL A 25 -5.50 -21.78 -16.90
C VAL A 25 -4.75 -22.63 -15.89
N GLU A 26 -3.47 -22.37 -15.65
CA GLU A 26 -2.67 -23.16 -14.71
C GLU A 26 -3.08 -22.86 -13.26
N LYS A 27 -3.26 -23.90 -12.43
CA LYS A 27 -3.58 -23.75 -10.99
C LYS A 27 -2.36 -24.11 -10.16
N ILE A 28 -1.63 -23.10 -9.73
CA ILE A 28 -0.38 -23.22 -8.98
C ILE A 28 -0.71 -23.17 -7.48
N PRO A 29 -0.14 -24.01 -6.61
CA PRO A 29 -0.28 -23.86 -5.17
C PRO A 29 0.18 -22.47 -4.69
N TYR A 30 -0.59 -21.83 -3.81
CA TYR A 30 -0.20 -20.54 -3.26
C TYR A 30 0.93 -20.70 -2.24
N THR A 31 2.08 -20.14 -2.58
CA THR A 31 3.31 -20.13 -1.79
C THR A 31 3.96 -18.75 -1.89
N ILE A 32 5.09 -18.55 -1.20
CA ILE A 32 5.77 -17.25 -1.18
C ILE A 32 6.33 -16.84 -2.54
N GLU A 33 6.64 -17.81 -3.40
CA GLU A 33 7.10 -17.62 -4.77
C GLU A 33 6.06 -16.91 -5.63
N ALA A 34 4.78 -16.85 -5.21
CA ALA A 34 3.75 -16.07 -5.92
C ALA A 34 4.14 -14.60 -6.11
N ALA A 35 4.97 -14.04 -5.21
CA ALA A 35 5.46 -12.67 -5.31
C ALA A 35 6.45 -12.44 -6.47
N ASP A 36 7.04 -13.51 -7.02
CA ASP A 36 8.05 -13.45 -8.09
C ASP A 36 7.42 -13.54 -9.49
N TYR A 37 6.10 -13.76 -9.59
CA TYR A 37 5.39 -13.83 -10.86
C TYR A 37 4.98 -12.45 -11.34
N ASN A 38 5.35 -12.13 -12.59
CA ASN A 38 4.80 -10.99 -13.31
C ASN A 38 3.39 -11.33 -13.84
N PHE A 39 2.57 -10.30 -14.02
CA PHE A 39 1.24 -10.42 -14.60
C PHE A 39 0.92 -9.22 -15.51
N ASP A 40 0.11 -9.47 -16.55
CA ASP A 40 -0.47 -8.43 -17.40
C ASP A 40 -1.87 -8.11 -16.88
N ILE A 41 -2.17 -6.82 -16.71
CA ILE A 41 -3.48 -6.34 -16.26
C ILE A 41 -4.50 -6.19 -17.40
N THR A 42 -4.06 -6.31 -18.65
CA THR A 42 -4.86 -6.09 -19.86
C THR A 42 -5.36 -7.38 -20.50
N GLU A 43 -4.80 -8.52 -20.10
CA GLU A 43 -5.15 -9.85 -20.61
C GLU A 43 -5.69 -10.76 -19.50
N PRO A 44 -6.49 -11.79 -19.84
CA PRO A 44 -6.90 -12.81 -18.90
C PRO A 44 -5.69 -13.48 -18.23
N GLN A 45 -5.78 -13.72 -16.93
CA GLN A 45 -4.66 -14.27 -16.17
C GLN A 45 -4.30 -15.69 -16.66
N PRO A 46 -3.04 -15.96 -17.08
CA PRO A 46 -2.65 -17.27 -17.62
C PRO A 46 -2.56 -18.35 -16.52
N GLN A 47 -2.32 -17.92 -15.29
CA GLN A 47 -2.17 -18.77 -14.12
C GLN A 47 -2.90 -18.17 -12.92
N LEU A 48 -3.30 -19.04 -11.99
CA LEU A 48 -3.93 -18.69 -10.72
C LEU A 48 -3.26 -19.40 -9.58
N PHE A 49 -3.20 -18.73 -8.43
CA PHE A 49 -2.72 -19.32 -7.19
C PHE A 49 -3.85 -19.85 -6.33
N VAL A 50 -3.71 -21.11 -5.88
CA VAL A 50 -4.71 -21.83 -5.10
C VAL A 50 -4.19 -22.06 -3.70
N THR A 51 -4.86 -21.45 -2.71
CA THR A 51 -4.62 -21.71 -1.29
C THR A 51 -5.59 -22.77 -0.76
N PRO A 52 -5.17 -23.69 0.13
CA PRO A 52 -6.09 -24.66 0.73
C PRO A 52 -7.13 -24.00 1.65
N ASP A 53 -6.74 -22.94 2.37
CA ASP A 53 -7.60 -22.17 3.25
C ASP A 53 -7.05 -20.75 3.51
N PHE A 54 -7.80 -19.92 4.24
CA PHE A 54 -7.37 -18.56 4.62
C PHE A 54 -6.25 -18.54 5.67
N LYS A 55 -6.07 -19.62 6.43
CA LYS A 55 -5.01 -19.71 7.42
C LYS A 55 -3.66 -19.85 6.72
N HIS A 56 -3.56 -20.72 5.72
CA HIS A 56 -2.40 -20.88 4.86
C HIS A 56 -2.06 -19.58 4.11
N LEU A 57 -3.07 -18.91 3.54
CA LEU A 57 -2.91 -17.59 2.93
C LEU A 57 -2.26 -16.59 3.90
N THR A 58 -2.79 -16.53 5.13
CA THR A 58 -2.26 -15.64 6.19
C THR A 58 -0.84 -16.02 6.59
N THR A 59 -0.53 -17.32 6.68
CA THR A 59 0.81 -17.81 6.99
C THR A 59 1.82 -17.37 5.94
N VAL A 60 1.53 -17.58 4.65
CA VAL A 60 2.42 -17.18 3.55
C VAL A 60 2.58 -15.66 3.49
N LEU A 61 1.51 -14.89 3.70
CA LEU A 61 1.59 -13.43 3.77
C LEU A 61 2.46 -12.95 4.93
N ASN A 62 2.37 -13.60 6.09
CA ASN A 62 3.23 -13.29 7.23
C ASN A 62 4.70 -13.64 6.95
N GLU A 63 4.96 -14.78 6.31
CA GLU A 63 6.30 -15.17 5.89
C GLU A 63 6.90 -14.13 4.92
N PHE A 64 6.11 -13.65 3.96
CA PHE A 64 6.53 -12.59 3.05
C PHE A 64 6.80 -11.28 3.80
N ALA A 65 5.89 -10.88 4.68
CA ALA A 65 6.05 -9.69 5.51
C ALA A 65 7.30 -9.77 6.40
N ASP A 66 7.66 -10.95 6.92
CA ASP A 66 8.85 -11.18 7.75
C ASP A 66 10.16 -11.02 6.95
N ARG A 67 10.12 -11.09 5.61
CA ARG A 67 11.25 -10.75 4.73
C ARG A 67 11.36 -9.24 4.45
N MET A 68 10.33 -8.45 4.75
CA MET A 68 10.31 -7.02 4.42
C MET A 68 11.18 -6.19 5.39
N ALA A 69 11.75 -5.10 4.86
CA ALA A 69 12.56 -4.15 5.62
C ALA A 69 11.83 -3.52 6.81
N VAL A 70 10.50 -3.42 6.73
CA VAL A 70 9.67 -2.90 7.83
C VAL A 70 9.73 -3.79 9.08
N LYS A 71 9.98 -5.11 8.92
CA LYS A 71 10.09 -6.06 10.03
C LYS A 71 11.53 -6.43 10.39
N LYS A 72 12.44 -6.47 9.41
CA LYS A 72 13.86 -6.81 9.66
C LYS A 72 14.73 -5.62 10.04
N GLY A 73 14.45 -4.45 9.47
CA GLY A 73 15.36 -3.29 9.57
C GLY A 73 16.77 -3.62 9.10
N GLY A 74 17.76 -3.32 9.93
CA GLY A 74 19.16 -3.61 9.70
C GLY A 74 19.75 -2.92 8.47
N ILE A 75 20.85 -3.49 7.95
CA ILE A 75 21.54 -3.00 6.75
C ILE A 75 20.64 -3.09 5.52
N GLU A 76 19.88 -4.19 5.36
CA GLU A 76 18.98 -4.39 4.23
C GLU A 76 17.91 -3.29 4.17
N GLY A 77 17.31 -2.95 5.32
CA GLY A 77 16.32 -1.89 5.40
C GLY A 77 16.89 -0.51 5.05
N LEU A 78 18.09 -0.19 5.55
CA LEU A 78 18.78 1.04 5.20
C LEU A 78 19.13 1.11 3.71
N LEU A 79 19.63 0.01 3.13
CA LEU A 79 19.96 -0.05 1.71
C LEU A 79 18.73 0.20 0.83
N LYS A 80 17.59 -0.41 1.16
CA LYS A 80 16.32 -0.13 0.45
C LYS A 80 15.89 1.33 0.60
N ALA A 81 16.10 1.93 1.78
CA ALA A 81 15.82 3.34 2.00
C ALA A 81 16.71 4.24 1.12
N ILE A 82 18.02 3.94 1.02
CA ILE A 82 18.98 4.64 0.16
C ILE A 82 18.61 4.48 -1.33
N GLU A 83 18.34 3.25 -1.76
CA GLU A 83 18.01 2.92 -3.15
C GLU A 83 16.71 3.60 -3.61
N SER A 84 15.77 3.80 -2.69
CA SER A 84 14.50 4.47 -2.98
C SER A 84 14.66 5.92 -3.46
N LYS A 85 15.77 6.59 -3.10
CA LYS A 85 16.05 8.03 -3.34
C LYS A 85 14.92 8.98 -2.94
N ASN A 86 14.03 8.51 -2.07
CA ASN A 86 12.84 9.21 -1.61
C ASN A 86 12.90 9.36 -0.10
N ILE A 87 11.97 10.13 0.46
CA ILE A 87 11.80 10.21 1.92
C ILE A 87 11.45 8.81 2.42
N ALA A 88 12.27 8.31 3.33
CA ALA A 88 12.07 7.07 4.03
C ALA A 88 12.26 7.31 5.54
N THR A 89 11.83 6.34 6.33
CA THR A 89 12.03 6.33 7.78
C THR A 89 12.83 5.10 8.18
N CYS A 90 13.90 5.30 8.96
CA CYS A 90 14.55 4.22 9.70
C CYS A 90 14.24 4.35 11.19
N VAL A 91 13.81 3.24 11.82
CA VAL A 91 13.51 3.16 13.25
C VAL A 91 14.67 2.51 13.97
N LEU A 92 15.24 3.22 14.94
CA LEU A 92 16.32 2.73 15.79
C LEU A 92 15.79 1.85 16.93
N SER A 93 16.65 1.03 17.52
CA SER A 93 16.28 0.16 18.65
C SER A 93 15.86 0.91 19.92
N SER A 94 16.06 2.23 20.00
CA SER A 94 15.49 3.13 21.01
C SER A 94 14.02 3.49 20.76
N GLY A 95 13.51 3.22 19.55
CA GLY A 95 12.23 3.68 19.06
C GLY A 95 12.25 5.08 18.43
N LEU A 96 13.43 5.72 18.34
CA LEU A 96 13.58 6.95 17.56
C LEU A 96 13.43 6.65 16.06
N GLU A 97 12.65 7.46 15.37
CA GLU A 97 12.33 7.34 13.95
C GLU A 97 13.01 8.49 13.21
N VAL A 98 13.91 8.18 12.27
CA VAL A 98 14.63 9.19 11.48
C VAL A 98 14.04 9.22 10.08
N SER A 99 13.39 10.33 9.72
CA SER A 99 12.67 10.52 8.46
C SER A 99 13.45 11.48 7.54
N GLY A 100 13.95 10.99 6.40
CA GLY A 100 14.72 11.81 5.46
C GLY A 100 15.16 11.03 4.23
N ILE A 101 15.99 11.64 3.38
CA ILE A 101 16.59 10.98 2.21
C ILE A 101 17.94 10.38 2.63
N PHE A 102 18.00 9.06 2.79
CA PHE A 102 19.23 8.35 3.19
C PHE A 102 20.21 8.26 2.01
N THR A 103 21.50 8.53 2.27
CA THR A 103 22.51 8.64 1.19
C THR A 103 23.85 7.96 1.46
N ASP A 104 24.27 7.81 2.72
CA ASP A 104 25.55 7.17 3.04
C ASP A 104 25.43 6.31 4.31
N TYR A 105 26.32 5.33 4.43
CA TYR A 105 26.40 4.44 5.58
C TYR A 105 27.83 3.92 5.76
N LEU A 106 28.15 3.45 6.97
CA LEU A 106 29.42 2.78 7.24
C LEU A 106 29.19 1.45 7.93
N LEU A 107 30.02 0.48 7.57
CA LEU A 107 30.05 -0.84 8.19
C LEU A 107 31.36 -1.06 8.95
N HIS A 108 31.26 -1.79 10.06
CA HIS A 108 32.38 -2.41 10.74
C HIS A 108 32.05 -3.89 10.96
N GLN A 109 32.90 -4.81 10.49
CA GLN A 109 32.65 -6.27 10.62
C GLN A 109 31.23 -6.69 10.20
N ASN A 110 30.76 -6.15 9.07
CA ASN A 110 29.41 -6.40 8.54
C ASN A 110 28.24 -5.92 9.44
N GLN A 111 28.51 -5.04 10.41
CA GLN A 111 27.50 -4.36 11.22
C GLN A 111 27.43 -2.88 10.86
N LEU A 112 26.22 -2.32 10.84
CA LEU A 112 25.98 -0.91 10.60
C LEU A 112 26.45 -0.08 11.79
N VAL A 113 27.33 0.89 11.54
CA VAL A 113 27.90 1.74 12.61
C VAL A 113 27.60 3.21 12.44
N TYR A 114 27.09 3.62 11.27
CA TYR A 114 26.77 4.99 10.95
C TYR A 114 25.83 5.04 9.75
N PHE A 115 24.95 6.04 9.74
CA PHE A 115 24.13 6.39 8.58
C PHE A 115 24.08 7.91 8.40
N LYS A 116 23.75 8.33 7.19
CA LYS A 116 23.59 9.74 6.82
C LYS A 116 22.36 9.92 5.94
N THR A 117 21.64 11.00 6.21
CA THR A 117 20.63 11.59 5.33
C THR A 117 21.14 12.92 4.77
N THR A 118 20.56 13.35 3.66
CA THR A 118 20.82 14.66 3.06
C THR A 118 19.52 15.43 2.88
N GLY A 119 19.60 16.74 3.07
CA GLY A 119 18.42 17.61 3.01
C GLY A 119 17.49 17.43 4.21
N PRO A 120 16.27 17.97 4.13
CA PRO A 120 15.40 18.11 5.30
C PRO A 120 15.10 16.77 5.97
N THR A 121 15.46 16.65 7.24
CA THR A 121 15.30 15.43 8.05
C THR A 121 14.50 15.72 9.31
N ALA A 122 13.63 14.82 9.74
CA ALA A 122 12.88 14.95 10.99
C ALA A 122 13.12 13.74 11.89
N LEU A 123 13.22 14.01 13.19
CA LEU A 123 13.35 12.99 14.22
C LEU A 123 12.02 12.87 14.96
N SER A 124 11.45 11.68 14.96
CA SER A 124 10.15 11.39 15.55
C SER A 124 10.23 10.29 16.60
N TYR A 125 9.26 10.27 17.50
CA TYR A 125 9.04 9.17 18.41
C TYR A 125 7.56 8.85 18.46
N ARG A 126 7.19 7.59 18.15
CA ARG A 126 5.80 7.13 18.06
C ARG A 126 4.97 7.99 17.08
N LYS A 127 5.51 8.25 15.89
CA LYS A 127 4.86 9.01 14.80
C LYS A 127 4.57 10.47 15.14
N LYS A 128 5.35 11.06 16.05
CA LYS A 128 5.31 12.49 16.36
C LYS A 128 6.70 13.07 16.39
N ILE A 129 6.91 14.18 15.66
CA ILE A 129 8.20 14.88 15.65
C ILE A 129 8.58 15.28 17.07
N VAL A 130 9.81 14.98 17.45
CA VAL A 130 10.40 15.40 18.72
C VAL A 130 10.59 16.92 18.66
N THR A 131 10.10 17.63 19.68
CA THR A 131 10.19 19.10 19.77
C THR A 131 11.61 19.58 19.50
N GLY A 132 11.77 20.48 18.52
CA GLY A 132 13.07 21.04 18.14
C GLY A 132 13.85 20.22 17.11
N HIS A 133 13.37 19.06 16.67
CA HIS A 133 14.06 18.20 15.69
C HIS A 133 13.23 17.92 14.44
N GLY A 134 12.53 18.95 13.94
CA GLY A 134 11.82 18.90 12.67
C GLY A 134 12.74 19.18 11.47
N LYS A 135 12.15 19.13 10.26
CA LYS A 135 12.84 19.33 8.98
C LYS A 135 13.52 20.71 8.84
N ASP A 136 13.00 21.71 9.54
CA ASP A 136 13.55 23.07 9.54
C ASP A 136 14.82 23.17 10.39
N TYR A 137 14.96 22.31 11.41
CA TYR A 137 16.15 22.25 12.25
C TYR A 137 17.26 21.43 11.59
N HIS A 138 16.94 20.22 11.10
CA HIS A 138 17.87 19.39 10.32
C HIS A 138 17.67 19.59 8.82
N ASN A 139 17.80 20.83 8.36
CA ASN A 139 17.53 21.23 6.97
C ASN A 139 18.55 20.67 5.95
N ASP A 140 19.81 20.53 6.35
CA ASP A 140 20.91 20.10 5.47
C ASP A 140 21.12 18.57 5.45
N GLY A 141 20.50 17.87 6.40
CA GLY A 141 20.68 16.43 6.60
C GLY A 141 20.85 16.09 8.06
N PHE A 142 20.94 14.80 8.34
CA PHE A 142 21.20 14.25 9.65
C PHE A 142 22.21 13.12 9.52
N SER A 143 23.07 12.94 10.51
CA SER A 143 23.92 11.77 10.52
C SER A 143 24.21 11.34 11.93
N SER A 144 24.26 10.03 12.16
CA SER A 144 24.46 9.53 13.50
C SER A 144 25.19 8.19 13.50
N PRO A 145 26.06 7.95 14.50
CA PRO A 145 26.54 6.62 14.79
C PRO A 145 25.38 5.70 15.22
N ILE A 146 25.59 4.41 15.04
CA ILE A 146 24.75 3.31 15.51
C ILE A 146 25.67 2.34 16.26
N GLY A 147 25.19 1.83 17.39
CA GLY A 147 25.87 0.78 18.15
C GLY A 147 25.93 1.06 19.64
N ARG A 148 26.69 0.24 20.34
CA ARG A 148 26.90 0.34 21.79
C ARG A 148 28.08 1.25 22.11
N ILE A 149 27.94 2.02 23.19
CA ILE A 149 29.04 2.82 23.74
C ILE A 149 30.00 1.87 24.45
N ASN A 150 31.29 2.00 24.16
CA ASN A 150 32.31 1.16 24.76
C ASN A 150 32.35 1.37 26.29
N GLY A 151 32.49 0.28 27.04
CA GLY A 151 32.50 0.31 28.50
C GLY A 151 31.13 0.29 29.17
N THR A 152 30.01 0.28 28.43
CA THR A 152 28.66 0.21 29.03
C THR A 152 28.10 -1.22 29.06
N ARG A 153 27.53 -1.62 30.20
CA ARG A 153 26.84 -2.92 30.33
C ARG A 153 25.43 -2.91 29.74
N LYS A 154 24.75 -1.78 29.86
CA LYS A 154 23.38 -1.59 29.36
C LYS A 154 23.40 -1.09 27.91
N PRO A 155 22.36 -1.38 27.13
CA PRO A 155 22.09 -0.68 25.88
C PRO A 155 22.09 0.84 26.05
N PRO A 156 22.60 1.61 25.07
CA PRO A 156 22.61 3.08 25.10
C PRO A 156 21.25 3.72 25.45
N ARG A 157 20.16 3.15 24.92
CA ARG A 157 18.79 3.63 25.20
C ARG A 157 18.37 3.54 26.68
N LEU A 158 19.04 2.71 27.47
CA LEU A 158 18.76 2.45 28.89
C LEU A 158 19.81 3.07 29.84
N LEU A 159 20.80 3.80 29.32
CA LEU A 159 21.80 4.46 30.15
C LEU A 159 21.16 5.65 30.88
N SER A 160 21.22 5.65 32.21
CA SER A 160 20.91 6.81 33.04
C SER A 160 22.04 7.83 33.00
N ASP A 161 21.83 9.02 33.55
CA ASP A 161 22.88 10.04 33.61
C ASP A 161 24.05 9.60 34.50
N ASN A 162 23.81 8.74 35.50
CA ASN A 162 24.89 8.12 36.28
C ASN A 162 25.67 7.10 35.46
N ASP A 163 24.98 6.26 34.66
CA ASP A 163 25.67 5.30 33.77
C ASP A 163 26.52 6.05 32.72
N LEU A 164 26.04 7.20 32.21
CA LEU A 164 26.80 8.06 31.29
C LEU A 164 28.04 8.67 31.97
N LYS A 165 27.90 9.17 33.21
CA LYS A 165 29.03 9.69 33.99
C LYS A 165 30.11 8.66 34.27
N GLU A 166 29.72 7.40 34.53
CA GLU A 166 30.66 6.29 34.75
C GLU A 166 31.57 6.04 33.54
N VAL A 167 31.09 6.33 32.32
CA VAL A 167 31.88 6.26 31.08
C VAL A 167 32.44 7.62 30.64
N GLY A 168 32.48 8.60 31.54
CA GLY A 168 33.09 9.90 31.29
C GLY A 168 32.23 10.89 30.49
N ILE A 169 30.94 10.59 30.31
CA ILE A 169 29.99 11.48 29.62
C ILE A 169 29.20 12.27 30.67
N ASP A 170 29.68 13.46 30.99
CA ASP A 170 29.10 14.34 32.01
C ASP A 170 28.63 15.66 31.40
N LEU A 171 27.49 16.15 31.87
CA LEU A 171 26.81 17.32 31.33
C LEU A 171 27.69 18.57 31.46
N GLY A 172 27.83 19.32 30.37
CA GLY A 172 28.64 20.54 30.30
C GLY A 172 30.16 20.31 30.25
N LYS A 173 30.63 19.05 30.25
CA LYS A 173 32.06 18.73 30.18
C LYS A 173 32.50 18.33 28.78
N LYS A 174 33.79 18.47 28.51
CA LYS A 174 34.44 17.86 27.36
C LYS A 174 34.47 16.34 27.55
N VAL A 175 33.96 15.63 26.57
CA VAL A 175 33.87 14.18 26.54
C VAL A 175 34.68 13.65 25.36
N ASP A 176 35.25 12.46 25.54
CA ASP A 176 35.92 11.70 24.51
C ASP A 176 35.60 10.23 24.76
N PHE A 177 34.69 9.67 23.96
CA PHE A 177 34.26 8.29 24.11
C PHE A 177 34.22 7.57 22.77
N THR A 178 34.20 6.25 22.84
CA THR A 178 34.20 5.37 21.67
C THR A 178 33.00 4.44 21.68
N PHE A 179 32.53 4.06 20.51
CA PHE A 179 31.62 2.94 20.33
C PHE A 179 32.42 1.64 20.27
N GLU A 180 31.78 0.49 20.50
CA GLU A 180 32.41 -0.83 20.36
C GLU A 180 33.00 -1.06 18.95
N SER A 181 32.49 -0.35 17.94
CA SER A 181 33.02 -0.34 16.58
C SER A 181 34.34 0.40 16.40
N GLY A 182 34.76 1.20 17.38
CA GLY A 182 35.89 2.13 17.26
C GLY A 182 35.54 3.52 16.72
N LEU A 183 34.27 3.82 16.46
CA LEU A 183 33.81 5.18 16.15
C LEU A 183 33.98 6.06 17.38
N ASN A 184 34.63 7.21 17.21
CA ASN A 184 34.96 8.14 18.28
C ASN A 184 34.10 9.41 18.18
N VAL A 185 33.61 9.86 19.33
CA VAL A 185 32.88 11.12 19.49
C VAL A 185 33.61 11.96 20.53
N ARG A 186 34.07 13.14 20.13
CA ARG A 186 34.73 14.11 21.01
C ARG A 186 34.02 15.44 20.91
N GLY A 187 33.66 16.05 22.04
CA GLY A 187 32.95 17.33 22.06
C GLY A 187 32.54 17.75 23.46
N VAL A 188 31.66 18.74 23.58
CA VAL A 188 31.06 19.17 24.85
C VAL A 188 29.64 18.64 24.92
N TYR A 189 29.31 17.82 25.92
CA TYR A 189 27.96 17.28 26.08
C TYR A 189 26.98 18.34 26.62
N VAL A 190 25.91 18.64 25.89
CA VAL A 190 25.03 19.79 26.15
C VAL A 190 23.67 19.40 26.71
N SER A 191 23.03 18.39 26.12
CA SER A 191 21.67 18.00 26.49
C SER A 191 21.34 16.58 26.01
N ALA A 192 20.27 16.02 26.54
CA ALA A 192 19.70 14.77 26.08
C ALA A 192 18.17 14.82 26.05
N VAL A 193 17.59 14.12 25.09
CA VAL A 193 16.13 13.91 25.01
C VAL A 193 15.81 12.50 25.51
N ARG A 194 14.97 12.43 26.54
CA ARG A 194 14.50 11.19 27.13
C ARG A 194 12.96 11.14 27.14
N ILE A 195 12.39 10.02 26.72
CA ILE A 195 10.95 9.76 26.80
C ILE A 195 10.72 8.46 27.55
N LYS A 196 9.92 8.49 28.64
CA LYS A 196 9.68 7.32 29.52
C LYS A 196 10.98 6.62 29.94
N SER A 197 11.97 7.40 30.37
CA SER A 197 13.32 6.96 30.77
C SER A 197 14.17 6.32 29.65
N THR A 198 13.67 6.28 28.41
CA THR A 198 14.44 5.84 27.24
C THR A 198 15.20 7.03 26.67
N LEU A 199 16.53 6.90 26.56
CA LEU A 199 17.39 7.88 25.91
C LEU A 199 17.25 7.79 24.39
N LEU A 200 16.88 8.91 23.76
CA LEU A 200 16.63 8.98 22.32
C LEU A 200 17.69 9.80 21.57
N LEU A 201 18.08 10.95 22.12
CA LEU A 201 19.03 11.88 21.51
C LEU A 201 19.99 12.44 22.54
N MET A 202 21.20 12.75 22.10
CA MET A 202 22.22 13.48 22.86
C MET A 202 22.82 14.56 21.98
N SER A 203 22.93 15.78 22.48
CA SER A 203 23.45 16.92 21.72
C SER A 203 24.84 17.31 22.22
N PHE A 204 25.75 17.59 21.28
CA PHE A 204 27.13 17.95 21.55
C PHE A 204 27.53 19.22 20.78
N ASN A 205 28.21 20.15 21.45
CA ASN A 205 28.84 21.31 20.81
C ASN A 205 30.33 21.07 20.61
N GLU A 206 30.94 21.84 19.71
CA GLU A 206 32.37 21.72 19.37
C GLU A 206 32.76 20.26 19.05
N CYS A 207 31.85 19.54 18.37
CA CYS A 207 31.93 18.10 18.25
C CYS A 207 32.69 17.67 17.00
N THR A 208 33.59 16.70 17.16
CA THR A 208 34.19 15.95 16.06
C THR A 208 33.80 14.48 16.19
N VAL A 209 33.27 13.92 15.11
CA VAL A 209 32.97 12.49 15.01
C VAL A 209 33.90 11.87 13.99
N LYS A 210 34.61 10.81 14.37
CA LYS A 210 35.62 10.16 13.53
C LYS A 210 35.45 8.65 13.54
N PHE A 211 35.62 8.03 12.40
CA PHE A 211 35.73 6.58 12.27
C PHE A 211 36.98 6.25 11.45
N ASN A 212 37.95 5.57 12.07
CA ASN A 212 39.29 5.35 11.52
C ASN A 212 39.95 6.68 11.09
N ASN A 213 40.13 6.88 9.79
CA ASN A 213 40.69 8.11 9.20
C ASN A 213 39.61 9.03 8.58
N LYS A 214 38.34 8.62 8.56
CA LYS A 214 37.23 9.42 8.00
C LYS A 214 36.63 10.31 9.09
N ILE A 215 36.55 11.61 8.81
CA ILE A 215 35.79 12.56 9.62
C ILE A 215 34.33 12.52 9.16
N LEU A 216 33.42 12.30 10.11
CA LEU A 216 31.98 12.14 9.86
C LEU A 216 31.18 13.36 10.30
N PHE A 217 31.73 14.14 11.23
CA PHE A 217 31.17 15.41 11.67
C PHE A 217 32.29 16.34 12.14
N GLN A 218 32.15 17.64 11.88
CA GLN A 218 33.10 18.66 12.27
C GLN A 218 32.43 19.77 13.11
N PRO A 219 33.17 20.43 14.03
CA PRO A 219 32.63 21.48 14.88
C PRO A 219 31.98 22.63 14.12
N GLU A 220 32.50 22.95 12.93
CA GLU A 220 32.03 24.05 12.09
C GLU A 220 30.62 23.80 11.52
N TRP A 221 30.12 22.56 11.57
CA TRP A 221 28.77 22.20 11.11
C TRP A 221 27.69 22.43 12.19
N GLY A 222 28.09 22.91 13.37
CA GLY A 222 27.17 23.29 14.44
C GLY A 222 27.00 22.22 15.52
N THR A 223 25.83 22.19 16.16
CA THR A 223 25.51 21.22 17.21
C THR A 223 25.32 19.84 16.60
N PHE A 224 26.05 18.86 17.11
CA PHE A 224 25.92 17.47 16.74
C PHE A 224 24.84 16.79 17.58
N ASP A 225 23.69 16.54 16.96
CA ASP A 225 22.65 15.70 17.55
C ASP A 225 22.90 14.23 17.21
N MET A 226 23.24 13.44 18.23
CA MET A 226 23.47 12.02 18.12
C MET A 226 22.20 11.24 18.44
N ALA A 227 21.68 10.51 17.46
CA ALA A 227 20.61 9.55 17.68
C ALA A 227 21.12 8.33 18.45
N VAL A 228 20.38 7.93 19.48
CA VAL A 228 20.76 6.81 20.34
C VAL A 228 20.07 5.55 19.86
N GLY A 229 20.85 4.53 19.46
CA GLY A 229 20.34 3.24 19.02
C GLY A 229 21.45 2.23 18.73
N GLU A 230 21.24 0.97 19.13
CA GLU A 230 22.18 -0.13 18.86
C GLU A 230 22.09 -0.66 17.43
N SER A 231 20.91 -0.52 16.81
CA SER A 231 20.62 -1.04 15.48
C SER A 231 19.39 -0.36 14.88
N ILE A 232 19.19 -0.50 13.57
CA ILE A 232 17.93 -0.21 12.89
C ILE A 232 17.04 -1.46 13.02
N ILE A 233 15.83 -1.32 13.54
CA ILE A 233 14.86 -2.42 13.72
C ILE A 233 13.74 -2.39 12.69
N SER A 234 13.58 -1.29 11.94
CA SER A 234 12.58 -1.17 10.88
C SER A 234 13.01 -0.08 9.88
N ALA A 235 12.68 -0.27 8.61
CA ALA A 235 12.77 0.78 7.60
C ALA A 235 11.55 0.74 6.67
N TYR A 236 10.96 1.89 6.37
CA TYR A 236 9.77 2.00 5.52
C TYR A 236 9.74 3.31 4.73
N ASN A 237 8.94 3.38 3.67
CA ASN A 237 8.79 4.55 2.82
C ASN A 237 7.91 5.63 3.47
N GLY A 238 8.23 6.90 3.24
CA GLY A 238 7.54 8.05 3.83
C GLY A 238 8.09 8.45 5.21
N PRO A 239 7.76 9.65 5.70
CA PRO A 239 8.14 10.12 7.03
C PRO A 239 7.24 9.53 8.12
N ALA A 240 7.79 9.42 9.32
CA ALA A 240 7.09 8.87 10.49
C ALA A 240 5.88 9.71 10.94
N ASP A 241 5.95 11.04 10.78
CA ASP A 241 4.87 11.98 11.10
C ASP A 241 4.54 12.81 9.85
N PRO A 242 3.70 12.30 8.93
CA PRO A 242 3.40 12.96 7.65
C PRO A 242 2.88 14.39 7.80
N ASP A 243 2.04 14.63 8.81
CA ASP A 243 1.48 15.94 9.11
C ASP A 243 2.58 16.91 9.57
N GLY A 244 3.39 16.49 10.54
CA GLY A 244 4.50 17.29 11.06
C GLY A 244 5.61 17.52 10.03
N PHE A 245 5.84 16.56 9.15
CA PHE A 245 6.80 16.69 8.05
C PHE A 245 6.28 17.62 6.94
N GLY A 246 4.96 17.82 6.86
CA GLY A 246 4.31 18.64 5.85
C GLY A 246 4.46 18.04 4.45
N ILE A 247 4.06 16.78 4.27
CA ILE A 247 3.95 16.22 2.92
C ILE A 247 2.73 16.81 2.23
N ASP A 248 2.96 17.62 1.19
CA ASP A 248 1.90 18.06 0.30
C ASP A 248 1.75 17.06 -0.85
N TYR A 249 0.65 16.33 -0.87
CA TYR A 249 0.26 15.53 -2.03
C TYR A 249 -0.52 16.41 -3.01
N VAL A 250 0.03 16.61 -4.21
CA VAL A 250 -0.75 17.22 -5.30
C VAL A 250 -1.78 16.18 -5.75
N PRO A 251 -3.10 16.46 -5.63
CA PRO A 251 -4.10 15.51 -6.08
C PRO A 251 -3.97 15.26 -7.59
N PRO A 252 -4.24 14.04 -8.07
CA PRO A 252 -4.25 13.75 -9.50
C PRO A 252 -5.15 14.73 -10.26
N LYS A 253 -4.71 15.20 -11.42
CA LYS A 253 -5.51 16.08 -12.28
C LYS A 253 -6.74 15.37 -12.83
N GLU A 254 -6.64 14.06 -13.05
CA GLU A 254 -7.76 13.22 -13.45
C GLU A 254 -8.67 12.96 -12.24
N LYS A 255 -9.91 13.44 -12.36
CA LYS A 255 -10.99 13.18 -11.41
C LYS A 255 -11.86 12.08 -12.00
N THR A 256 -12.51 11.30 -11.13
CA THR A 256 -13.52 10.32 -11.52
C THR A 256 -14.48 10.94 -12.53
N HIS A 257 -14.57 10.36 -13.73
CA HIS A 257 -15.52 10.79 -14.74
C HIS A 257 -16.93 10.65 -14.16
N LYS A 258 -17.64 11.76 -13.99
CA LYS A 258 -19.06 11.73 -13.64
C LYS A 258 -19.81 11.19 -14.85
N LEU A 259 -20.58 10.12 -14.64
CA LEU A 259 -21.45 9.57 -15.67
C LEU A 259 -22.58 10.57 -15.94
N TYR A 260 -22.71 11.00 -17.19
CA TYR A 260 -23.84 11.80 -17.65
C TYR A 260 -24.75 10.90 -18.49
N HIS A 261 -26.02 10.80 -18.10
CA HIS A 261 -27.01 10.01 -18.82
C HIS A 261 -27.77 10.90 -19.80
N ASN A 262 -27.92 10.43 -21.04
CA ASN A 262 -28.72 11.13 -22.04
C ASN A 262 -30.22 10.83 -21.87
N ASP A 263 -31.07 11.57 -22.58
CA ASP A 263 -32.53 11.44 -22.48
C ASP A 263 -33.04 10.03 -22.85
N LEU A 264 -32.38 9.35 -23.79
CA LEU A 264 -32.71 7.98 -24.17
C LEU A 264 -32.42 7.00 -23.02
N GLN A 265 -31.27 7.13 -22.37
CA GLN A 265 -30.89 6.32 -21.21
C GLN A 265 -31.84 6.55 -20.04
N ASN A 266 -32.20 7.80 -19.74
CA ASN A 266 -33.16 8.11 -18.68
C ASN A 266 -34.55 7.49 -18.94
N LYS A 267 -35.00 7.47 -20.21
CA LYS A 267 -36.24 6.78 -20.59
C LYS A 267 -36.13 5.26 -20.42
N LEU A 268 -35.01 4.66 -20.83
CA LEU A 268 -34.75 3.23 -20.63
C LEU A 268 -34.77 2.87 -19.14
N PHE A 269 -34.17 3.68 -18.28
CA PHE A 269 -34.21 3.46 -16.82
C PHE A 269 -35.64 3.45 -16.27
N GLY A 270 -36.52 4.31 -16.81
CA GLY A 270 -37.95 4.28 -16.52
C GLY A 270 -38.59 2.94 -16.85
N TYR A 271 -38.36 2.42 -18.07
CA TYR A 271 -38.91 1.12 -18.47
C TYR A 271 -38.35 -0.04 -17.66
N TYR A 272 -37.05 -0.03 -17.34
CA TYR A 272 -36.48 -1.02 -16.42
C TYR A 272 -37.16 -1.00 -15.04
N GLY A 273 -37.46 0.19 -14.52
CA GLY A 273 -38.22 0.35 -13.28
C GLY A 273 -39.64 -0.23 -13.37
N GLU A 274 -40.34 0.02 -14.49
CA GLU A 274 -41.68 -0.52 -14.73
C GLU A 274 -41.68 -2.05 -14.84
N VAL A 275 -40.79 -2.62 -15.65
CA VAL A 275 -40.62 -4.08 -15.81
C VAL A 275 -40.30 -4.75 -14.47
N ARG A 276 -39.41 -4.15 -13.68
CA ARG A 276 -39.11 -4.63 -12.33
C ARG A 276 -40.33 -4.61 -11.42
N SER A 277 -41.13 -3.55 -11.46
CA SER A 277 -42.36 -3.44 -10.66
C SER A 277 -43.40 -4.52 -11.06
N ILE A 278 -43.55 -4.79 -12.36
CA ILE A 278 -44.40 -5.87 -12.86
C ILE A 278 -43.91 -7.23 -12.34
N ARG A 279 -42.60 -7.49 -12.42
CA ARG A 279 -41.97 -8.74 -11.93
C ARG A 279 -42.19 -8.95 -10.43
N GLU A 280 -41.98 -7.92 -9.62
CA GLU A 280 -42.06 -8.02 -8.15
C GLU A 280 -43.52 -8.10 -7.65
N THR A 281 -44.47 -7.46 -8.35
CA THR A 281 -45.88 -7.42 -7.92
C THR A 281 -46.76 -8.48 -8.57
N GLY A 282 -46.38 -9.00 -9.74
CA GLY A 282 -47.20 -9.89 -10.57
C GLY A 282 -48.44 -9.21 -11.16
N THR A 283 -48.51 -7.88 -11.11
CA THR A 283 -49.65 -7.08 -11.62
C THR A 283 -49.22 -6.22 -12.81
N ASN A 284 -50.17 -5.75 -13.61
CA ASN A 284 -49.94 -4.90 -14.79
C ASN A 284 -49.18 -5.56 -15.96
N ILE A 285 -49.24 -6.89 -16.08
CA ILE A 285 -48.58 -7.64 -17.17
C ILE A 285 -49.16 -7.22 -18.54
N GLU A 286 -50.40 -6.75 -18.59
CA GLU A 286 -51.04 -6.22 -19.80
C GLU A 286 -50.32 -4.99 -20.39
N LYS A 287 -49.41 -4.34 -19.65
CA LYS A 287 -48.59 -3.22 -20.13
C LYS A 287 -47.34 -3.68 -20.89
N VAL A 288 -46.93 -4.94 -20.76
CA VAL A 288 -45.71 -5.48 -21.39
C VAL A 288 -45.70 -5.27 -22.92
N PRO A 289 -46.80 -5.51 -23.67
CA PRO A 289 -46.85 -5.19 -25.10
C PRO A 289 -46.67 -3.70 -25.42
N GLN A 290 -47.15 -2.78 -24.56
CA GLN A 290 -46.99 -1.34 -24.74
C GLN A 290 -45.54 -0.89 -24.52
N ILE A 291 -44.88 -1.49 -23.51
CA ILE A 291 -43.46 -1.27 -23.24
C ILE A 291 -42.63 -1.77 -24.43
N TRP A 292 -42.93 -2.97 -24.97
CA TRP A 292 -42.26 -3.50 -26.17
C TRP A 292 -42.40 -2.56 -27.38
N HIS A 293 -43.61 -2.10 -27.67
CA HIS A 293 -43.85 -1.17 -28.78
C HIS A 293 -43.07 0.13 -28.60
N SER A 294 -43.01 0.65 -27.37
CA SER A 294 -42.23 1.85 -27.06
C SER A 294 -40.73 1.62 -27.24
N LEU A 295 -40.22 0.46 -26.80
CA LEU A 295 -38.81 0.08 -26.95
C LEU A 295 -38.39 -0.02 -28.42
N LYS A 296 -39.24 -0.60 -29.26
CA LYS A 296 -39.05 -0.73 -30.71
C LYS A 296 -39.04 0.63 -31.41
N ASN A 297 -39.94 1.53 -31.04
CA ASN A 297 -40.01 2.87 -31.63
C ASN A 297 -38.83 3.77 -31.25
N MET A 298 -38.21 3.52 -30.10
CA MET A 298 -37.02 4.26 -29.67
C MET A 298 -35.73 3.76 -30.34
N ASP A 299 -35.79 2.65 -31.08
CA ASP A 299 -34.62 1.97 -31.68
C ASP A 299 -33.46 1.84 -30.70
N SER A 300 -33.78 1.51 -29.46
CA SER A 300 -32.84 1.57 -28.33
C SER A 300 -31.68 0.59 -28.44
N GLY A 301 -31.81 -0.47 -29.25
CA GLY A 301 -30.87 -1.58 -29.29
C GLY A 301 -30.74 -2.35 -27.98
N ASP A 302 -31.65 -2.12 -27.01
CA ASP A 302 -31.54 -2.68 -25.67
C ASP A 302 -31.98 -4.16 -25.64
N TRP A 303 -30.99 -5.03 -25.81
CA TRP A 303 -31.19 -6.48 -25.81
C TRP A 303 -31.62 -7.01 -24.44
N LEU A 304 -31.18 -6.39 -23.34
CA LEU A 304 -31.41 -6.91 -21.99
C LEU A 304 -32.86 -6.67 -21.59
N LEU A 305 -33.37 -5.45 -21.78
CA LEU A 305 -34.78 -5.17 -21.52
C LEU A 305 -35.69 -6.04 -22.40
N SER A 306 -35.29 -6.28 -23.65
CA SER A 306 -36.01 -7.19 -24.56
C SER A 306 -36.08 -8.62 -24.02
N VAL A 307 -34.97 -9.15 -23.46
CA VAL A 307 -34.96 -10.48 -22.81
C VAL A 307 -35.87 -10.50 -21.58
N GLU A 308 -35.85 -9.46 -20.73
CA GLU A 308 -36.72 -9.39 -19.54
C GLU A 308 -38.21 -9.37 -19.90
N LEU A 309 -38.59 -8.67 -20.99
CA LEU A 309 -39.97 -8.70 -21.48
C LEU A 309 -40.37 -10.08 -22.00
N ALA A 310 -39.48 -10.76 -22.73
CA ALA A 310 -39.72 -12.12 -23.21
C ALA A 310 -39.90 -13.11 -22.05
N GLU A 311 -39.08 -13.00 -21.01
CA GLU A 311 -39.18 -13.80 -19.78
C GLU A 311 -40.55 -13.66 -19.13
N LEU A 312 -41.02 -12.42 -18.92
CA LEU A 312 -42.31 -12.15 -18.29
C LEU A 312 -43.48 -12.72 -19.12
N LEU A 313 -43.46 -12.58 -20.44
CA LEU A 313 -44.50 -13.13 -21.31
C LEU A 313 -44.50 -14.65 -21.32
N HIS A 314 -43.32 -15.27 -21.34
CA HIS A 314 -43.17 -16.73 -21.34
C HIS A 314 -43.67 -17.35 -20.04
N GLN A 315 -43.22 -16.84 -18.88
CA GLN A 315 -43.62 -17.37 -17.57
C GLN A 315 -45.13 -17.30 -17.32
N ASN A 316 -45.80 -16.27 -17.85
CA ASN A 316 -47.23 -16.08 -17.68
C ASN A 316 -48.09 -16.70 -18.80
N ASN A 317 -47.47 -17.26 -19.85
CA ASN A 317 -48.14 -17.77 -21.05
C ASN A 317 -49.09 -16.74 -21.71
N LEU A 318 -48.66 -15.47 -21.78
CA LEU A 318 -49.47 -14.36 -22.30
C LEU A 318 -48.84 -13.77 -23.57
N TYR A 319 -49.70 -13.25 -24.47
CA TYR A 319 -49.31 -12.52 -25.69
C TYR A 319 -48.26 -13.24 -26.56
N PRO A 320 -48.55 -14.46 -27.08
CA PRO A 320 -47.59 -15.26 -27.84
C PRO A 320 -47.09 -14.56 -29.13
N GLU A 321 -47.92 -13.72 -29.74
CA GLU A 321 -47.51 -12.92 -30.90
C GLU A 321 -46.41 -11.92 -30.54
N THR A 322 -46.61 -11.13 -29.48
CA THR A 322 -45.61 -10.19 -28.95
C THR A 322 -44.32 -10.90 -28.53
N LEU A 323 -44.43 -12.06 -27.89
CA LEU A 323 -43.26 -12.87 -27.51
C LEU A 323 -42.44 -13.29 -28.75
N ASN A 324 -43.11 -13.80 -29.79
CA ASN A 324 -42.46 -14.18 -31.04
C ASN A 324 -41.79 -12.98 -31.74
N GLU A 325 -42.39 -11.79 -31.67
CA GLU A 325 -41.78 -10.57 -32.18
C GLU A 325 -40.49 -10.20 -31.43
N ILE A 326 -40.51 -10.28 -30.09
CA ILE A 326 -39.34 -9.99 -29.25
C ILE A 326 -38.21 -10.97 -29.56
N VAL A 327 -38.50 -12.28 -29.61
CA VAL A 327 -37.52 -13.32 -29.91
C VAL A 327 -36.94 -13.14 -31.32
N SER A 328 -37.76 -12.77 -32.29
CA SER A 328 -37.30 -12.47 -33.66
C SER A 328 -36.37 -11.27 -33.68
N SER A 329 -36.69 -10.20 -32.93
CA SER A 329 -35.83 -9.02 -32.81
C SER A 329 -34.50 -9.34 -32.13
N LEU A 330 -34.51 -10.11 -31.05
CA LEU A 330 -33.31 -10.60 -30.37
C LEU A 330 -32.45 -11.46 -31.31
N THR A 331 -33.07 -12.32 -32.11
CA THR A 331 -32.37 -13.14 -33.11
C THR A 331 -31.69 -12.28 -34.17
N ARG A 332 -32.34 -11.21 -34.63
CA ARG A 332 -31.74 -10.24 -35.54
C ARG A 332 -30.57 -9.49 -34.88
N MET A 333 -30.74 -9.00 -33.65
CA MET A 333 -29.67 -8.32 -32.89
C MET A 333 -28.44 -9.19 -32.69
N LYS A 334 -28.60 -10.51 -32.51
CA LYS A 334 -27.49 -11.48 -32.44
C LYS A 334 -26.65 -11.52 -33.73
N ILE A 335 -27.29 -11.37 -34.89
CA ILE A 335 -26.63 -11.41 -36.20
C ILE A 335 -25.92 -10.08 -36.46
N GLU A 336 -26.59 -8.97 -36.15
CA GLU A 336 -26.07 -7.61 -36.36
C GLU A 336 -24.92 -7.27 -35.39
N ASN A 337 -24.93 -7.83 -34.18
CA ASN A 337 -23.92 -7.57 -33.14
C ASN A 337 -23.29 -8.87 -32.61
N PRO A 338 -22.20 -9.36 -33.24
CA PRO A 338 -21.52 -10.59 -32.83
C PRO A 338 -21.08 -10.60 -31.35
N SER A 339 -20.77 -9.43 -30.78
CA SER A 339 -20.38 -9.27 -29.37
C SER A 339 -21.53 -9.57 -28.39
N LEU A 340 -22.78 -9.34 -28.79
CA LEU A 340 -23.96 -9.58 -27.96
C LEU A 340 -24.49 -11.01 -28.08
N LYS A 341 -24.05 -11.76 -29.10
CA LYS A 341 -24.56 -13.10 -29.40
C LYS A 341 -24.58 -14.02 -28.18
N SER A 342 -23.44 -14.14 -27.49
CA SER A 342 -23.31 -15.01 -26.31
C SER A 342 -24.20 -14.54 -25.15
N LEU A 343 -24.45 -13.24 -25.00
CA LEU A 343 -25.25 -12.71 -23.89
C LEU A 343 -26.73 -12.98 -24.13
N ILE A 344 -27.21 -12.71 -25.35
CA ILE A 344 -28.60 -12.95 -25.74
C ILE A 344 -28.92 -14.45 -25.74
N GLU A 345 -28.02 -15.32 -26.23
CA GLU A 345 -28.21 -16.78 -26.19
C GLU A 345 -28.37 -17.30 -24.77
N LYS A 346 -27.53 -16.84 -23.85
CA LYS A 346 -27.63 -17.22 -22.45
C LYS A 346 -28.90 -16.69 -21.81
N GLY A 347 -29.29 -15.44 -22.09
CA GLY A 347 -30.53 -14.85 -21.59
C GLY A 347 -31.76 -15.62 -22.05
N LEU A 348 -31.83 -15.98 -23.33
CA LEU A 348 -32.92 -16.78 -23.88
C LEU A 348 -32.93 -18.23 -23.36
N LEU A 349 -31.79 -18.80 -22.98
CA LEU A 349 -31.71 -20.15 -22.42
C LEU A 349 -32.24 -20.22 -20.97
N LEU A 350 -32.32 -19.09 -20.28
CA LEU A 350 -32.88 -18.98 -18.93
C LEU A 350 -34.42 -18.86 -18.92
N ILE A 351 -35.00 -18.57 -20.09
CA ILE A 351 -36.45 -18.51 -20.33
C ILE A 351 -36.89 -19.90 -20.79
#